data_AF-G1VAS6-F1
#
_entry.id   AF-G1VAS6-F1
#
_cell.length_a   1.000
_cell.length_b   1.000
_cell.length_c   1.000
_cell.angle_alpha   90.00
_cell.angle_beta   90.00
_cell.angle_gamma   90.00
#
_symmetry.space_group_name_H-M   'P 1'
#
loop_
_entity.id
_entity.type
_entity.pdbx_description
1 polymer ?
#
loop_
_entity_poly.entity_id
_entity_poly.type
_entity_poly.pdbx_seq_one_letter_code
_entity_poly.pdbx_strand_id
1 'polypeptide(L)' 'MRVKMILPALQEAESPYWRPIKYSLFPPLGLATLAAYFSENDDVEIQDQHIEKLKLDDTPDLVCI' A
#
# COMPACT_ATOMS: atom_id res chain seq x y z
N MET A 1 12.06 -9.92 8.80
CA MET A 1 11.44 -8.70 9.35
C MET A 1 10.02 -8.58 8.80
N ARG A 2 9.06 -8.05 9.55
CA ARG A 2 7.70 -7.78 9.07
C ARG A 2 7.62 -6.33 8.56
N VAL A 3 7.42 -6.16 7.27
CA VAL A 3 7.38 -4.85 6.59
C VAL A 3 5.98 -4.61 6.05
N LYS A 4 5.42 -3.44 6.33
CA LYS A 4 4.17 -3.00 5.73
C LYS A 4 4.42 -1.80 4.82
N MET A 5 4.13 -1.94 3.54
CA MET A 5 4.20 -0.88 2.55
C MET A 5 2.78 -0.41 2.21
N ILE A 6 2.51 0.88 2.35
CA ILE A 6 1.18 1.44 2.16
C ILE A 6 1.22 2.35 0.94
N LEU A 7 0.33 2.13 -0.03
CA LEU A 7 0.02 3.14 -1.03
C LEU A 7 -1.17 3.97 -0.51
N PRO A 8 -0.93 5.18 0.03
CA PRO A 8 -2.00 5.99 0.59
C PRO A 8 -2.87 6.58 -0.52
N ALA A 9 -4.17 6.66 -0.26
CA ALA A 9 -5.13 7.37 -1.09
C ALA A 9 -5.39 8.75 -0.49
N LEU A 10 -5.65 9.75 -1.34
CA LEU A 10 -6.09 11.06 -0.88
C LEU A 10 -7.47 10.95 -0.21
N GLN A 11 -7.73 11.77 0.82
CA GLN A 11 -8.99 11.71 1.55
C GLN A 11 -10.21 12.03 0.66
N GLU A 12 -10.02 12.85 -0.37
CA GLU A 12 -11.01 13.11 -1.40
C GLU A 12 -11.35 11.87 -2.22
N ALA A 13 -10.44 10.89 -2.34
CA ALA A 13 -10.64 9.64 -3.07
C ALA A 13 -11.60 8.65 -2.38
N GLU A 14 -11.88 8.84 -1.08
CA GLU A 14 -12.89 8.06 -0.35
C GLU A 14 -14.32 8.62 -0.53
N SER A 15 -14.47 9.80 -1.16
CA SER A 15 -15.77 10.41 -1.44
C SER A 15 -16.46 9.78 -2.65
N PRO A 16 -17.78 9.46 -2.59
CA PRO A 16 -18.53 8.91 -3.72
C PRO A 16 -18.67 9.90 -4.91
N TYR A 17 -18.33 11.18 -4.70
CA TYR A 17 -18.37 12.22 -5.74
C TYR A 17 -17.01 12.44 -6.42
N TRP A 18 -15.95 11.79 -5.93
CA TRP A 18 -14.65 11.83 -6.58
C TRP A 18 -14.60 10.77 -7.68
N ARG A 19 -14.38 11.20 -8.93
CA ARG A 19 -14.11 10.28 -10.03
C ARG A 19 -12.61 9.97 -10.00
N PRO A 20 -12.17 8.78 -9.58
CA PRO A 20 -10.75 8.48 -9.53
C PRO A 20 -10.24 8.41 -10.97
N ILE A 21 -9.52 9.44 -11.40
CA ILE A 21 -8.78 9.36 -12.65
C ILE A 21 -7.58 8.44 -12.37
N LYS A 22 -7.69 7.19 -12.84
CA LYS A 22 -6.62 6.26 -13.26
C LYS A 22 -5.79 5.48 -12.23
N TYR A 23 -5.68 5.82 -10.94
CA TYR A 23 -4.72 5.12 -10.06
C TYR A 23 -5.12 3.71 -9.61
N SER A 24 -6.41 3.44 -9.35
CA SER A 24 -6.88 2.09 -8.97
C SER A 24 -6.75 1.04 -10.09
N LEU A 25 -6.41 1.45 -11.32
CA LEU A 25 -6.19 0.56 -12.46
C LEU A 25 -4.74 0.12 -12.61
N PHE A 26 -3.81 0.70 -11.85
CA PHE A 26 -2.41 0.31 -11.90
C PHE A 26 -1.97 -0.23 -10.55
N PRO A 27 -1.40 -1.45 -10.50
CA PRO A 27 -0.85 -1.96 -9.26
C PRO A 27 0.28 -1.05 -8.77
N PRO A 28 0.59 -1.06 -7.45
CA PRO A 28 1.66 -0.26 -6.86
C PRO A 28 3.06 -0.79 -7.25
N LEU A 29 3.42 -0.72 -8.54
CA LEU A 29 4.64 -1.30 -9.10
C LEU A 29 5.91 -0.74 -8.48
N GLY A 30 5.90 0.53 -8.05
CA GLY A 30 7.01 1.14 -7.31
C GLY A 30 7.27 0.43 -5.98
N LEU A 31 6.21 0.16 -5.20
CA LEU A 31 6.31 -0.59 -3.94
C LEU A 31 6.68 -2.05 -4.21
N ALA A 32 6.11 -2.68 -5.24
CA ALA A 32 6.48 -4.05 -5.63
C ALA A 32 7.97 -4.16 -6.03
N THR A 33 8.51 -3.14 -6.69
CA THR A 33 9.94 -3.07 -7.04
C THR A 33 10.80 -2.91 -5.78
N LEU A 34 10.40 -2.07 -4.83
CA LEU A 34 11.09 -1.93 -3.55
C LEU A 34 11.04 -3.21 -2.72
N ALA A 35 9.89 -3.89 -2.67
CA ALA A 35 9.72 -5.17 -2.01
C ALA A 35 10.69 -6.23 -2.56
N ALA A 36 10.96 -6.22 -3.87
CA ALA A 36 11.91 -7.15 -4.50
C ALA A 36 13.37 -6.97 -4.06
N TYR A 37 13.72 -5.87 -3.39
CA TYR A 37 15.06 -5.65 -2.81
C TYR A 37 15.21 -6.17 -1.38
N PHE A 38 14.13 -6.63 -0.73
CA PHE A 38 14.20 -7.23 0.60
C PHE A 38 14.76 -8.66 0.55
N SER A 39 15.17 -9.18 1.71
CA SER A 39 15.61 -10.58 1.81
C SER A 39 14.43 -11.54 1.60
N GLU A 40 14.69 -12.73 1.07
CA GLU A 40 13.68 -13.81 0.98
C GLU A 40 13.13 -14.24 2.35
N ASN A 41 13.83 -13.91 3.44
CA ASN A 41 13.39 -14.17 4.82
C ASN A 41 12.53 -13.04 5.41
N ASP A 42 12.34 -11.94 4.70
CA ASP A 42 11.47 -10.85 5.13
C ASP A 42 10.02 -11.09 4.67
N ASP A 43 9.07 -10.76 5.55
CA ASP A 43 7.64 -10.79 5.26
C ASP A 43 7.21 -9.38 4.87
N VAL A 44 6.91 -9.17 3.58
CA VAL A 44 6.56 -7.87 3.02
C VAL A 44 5.10 -7.86 2.56
N GLU A 45 4.29 -7.05 3.22
CA GLU A 45 2.88 -6.79 2.87
C GLU A 45 2.77 -5.45 2.14
N ILE A 46 2.05 -5.40 1.02
CA ILE A 46 1.68 -4.16 0.32
C ILE A 46 0.18 -3.95 0.49
N GLN A 47 -0.25 -2.82 1.05
CA GLN A 47 -1.64 -2.42 1.17
C GLN A 47 -1.94 -1.20 0.28
N ASP A 48 -2.99 -1.30 -0.53
CA ASP A 48 -3.41 -0.21 -1.43
C ASP A 48 -4.72 0.42 -0.97
N GLN A 49 -4.64 1.60 -0.34
CA GLN A 49 -5.80 2.31 0.17
C GLN A 49 -6.81 2.71 -0.94
N HIS A 50 -6.41 2.70 -2.21
CA HIS A 50 -7.33 3.00 -3.30
C HIS A 50 -8.39 1.92 -3.53
N ILE A 51 -8.14 0.68 -3.07
CA ILE A 51 -9.02 -0.47 -3.33
C ILE A 51 -9.39 -1.28 -2.07
N GLU A 52 -8.71 -1.04 -0.95
CA GLU A 52 -8.99 -1.71 0.32
C GLU A 52 -8.85 -0.76 1.52
N LYS A 53 -9.34 -1.19 2.68
CA LYS A 53 -9.18 -0.45 3.93
C LYS A 53 -7.86 -0.80 4.58
N LEU A 54 -7.12 0.21 5.02
CA LEU A 54 -5.86 0.01 5.74
C LEU A 54 -6.08 -0.77 7.04
N LYS A 55 -5.23 -1.76 7.27
CA LYS A 55 -5.15 -2.49 8.53
C LYS A 55 -4.13 -1.82 9.42
N LEU A 56 -4.57 -1.19 10.50
CA LEU A 56 -3.71 -0.42 11.42
C LEU A 56 -3.58 -1.06 12.82
N ASP A 57 -4.17 -2.24 13.02
CA ASP A 57 -4.21 -2.98 14.28
C ASP A 57 -3.15 -4.08 14.38
N ASP A 58 -2.05 -3.96 13.64
CA ASP A 58 -0.90 -4.86 13.71
C ASP A 58 0.41 -4.14 14.06
N THR A 59 1.49 -4.89 14.17
CA THR A 59 2.79 -4.40 14.67
C THR A 59 3.92 -4.78 13.71
N PRO A 60 4.03 -4.14 12.53
CA PRO A 60 5.18 -4.33 11.64
C PRO A 60 6.45 -3.72 12.26
N ASP A 61 7.61 -4.29 11.92
CA ASP A 61 8.92 -3.77 12.33
C ASP A 61 9.29 -2.48 11.54
N LEU A 62 8.78 -2.37 10.30
CA LEU A 62 9.01 -1.24 9.40
C LEU A 62 7.73 -0.89 8.63
N VAL A 63 7.42 0.41 8.52
CA VAL A 63 6.34 0.93 7.68
C VAL A 63 6.92 1.85 6.60
N CYS A 64 6.53 1.62 5.35
CA CYS A 64 6.85 2.46 4.19
C CYS A 64 5.56 3.07 3.64
N ILE A 65 5.60 4.33 3.19
CA ILE A 65 4.46 5.08 2.64
C ILE A 65 4.90 5.78 1.36
#